data_AF-A0A2M7MRH8-F1
#
_entry.id   AF-A0A2M7MRH8-F1
#
_cell.length_a   1.000
_cell.length_b   1.000
_cell.length_c   1.000
_cell.angle_alpha   90.00
_cell.angle_beta   90.00
_cell.angle_gamma   90.00
#
_symmetry.space_group_name_H-M   'P 1'
#
loop_
_entity.id
_entity.type
_entity.pdbx_description
1 polymer ?
#
loop_
_entity_poly.entity_id
_entity_poly.type
_entity_poly.pdbx_seq_one_letter_code
_entity_poly.pdbx_strand_id
1 'polypeptide(L)'
;AAERQRLMNVVFAVEAVVREVAQPDKINLASLGNMVPHVHWHVIPRWTDDPKFPDSIWSAARRESVLRALPGDLQARIAARLATTL
;
A
#
# COMPACT_ATOMS: atom_id res chain seq x y z
N ALA A 1 2.53 16.26 18.66
CA ALA A 1 3.69 15.95 17.78
C ALA A 1 4.07 14.47 17.81
N ALA A 2 4.20 13.87 19.00
CA ALA A 2 4.54 12.46 19.18
C ALA A 2 3.59 11.48 18.46
N GLU A 3 2.27 11.71 18.49
CA GLU A 3 1.29 10.82 17.85
C GLU A 3 1.41 10.81 16.33
N ARG A 4 1.61 11.99 15.70
CA ARG A 4 1.83 12.08 14.25
C ARG A 4 3.10 11.34 13.84
N GLN A 5 4.18 11.49 14.62
CA GLN A 5 5.42 10.76 14.37
C GLN A 5 5.22 9.26 14.51
N ARG A 6 4.53 8.81 15.57
CA ARG A 6 4.21 7.39 15.77
C ARG A 6 3.38 6.84 14.62
N LEU A 7 2.36 7.58 14.17
CA LEU A 7 1.54 7.19 13.03
C LEU A 7 2.38 7.06 11.75
N MET A 8 3.24 8.04 11.46
CA MET A 8 4.09 7.97 10.27
C MET A 8 5.13 6.85 10.33
N ASN A 9 5.67 6.54 11.51
CA ASN A 9 6.54 5.37 11.68
C ASN A 9 5.80 4.08 11.34
N VAL A 10 4.52 3.95 11.74
CA VAL A 10 3.69 2.80 11.36
C VAL A 10 3.45 2.75 9.85
N VAL A 11 3.11 3.88 9.23
CA VAL A 11 2.89 3.95 7.77
C VAL A 11 4.15 3.48 7.00
N PHE A 12 5.33 3.93 7.41
CA PHE A 12 6.59 3.55 6.76
C PHE A 12 7.00 2.09 7.04
N ALA A 13 6.70 1.55 8.22
CA ALA A 13 6.89 0.13 8.49
C ALA A 13 5.99 -0.74 7.59
N VAL A 14 4.71 -0.36 7.43
CA VAL A 14 3.77 -1.03 6.53
C VAL A 14 4.24 -0.92 5.08
N GLU A 15 4.69 0.25 4.62
CA GLU A 15 5.31 0.41 3.30
C GLU A 15 6.47 -0.57 3.10
N ALA A 16 7.41 -0.64 4.04
CA ALA A 16 8.58 -1.51 3.93
C ALA A 16 8.20 -2.99 3.81
N VAL A 17 7.27 -3.46 4.65
CA VAL A 17 6.77 -4.84 4.60
C VAL A 17 6.04 -5.13 3.29
N VAL A 18 5.19 -4.22 2.82
CA VAL A 18 4.48 -4.39 1.54
C VAL A 18 5.46 -4.45 0.37
N ARG A 19 6.50 -3.60 0.37
CA ARG A 19 7.56 -3.65 -0.65
C ARG A 19 8.27 -5.00 -0.67
N GLU A 20 8.61 -5.52 0.50
CA GLU A 20 9.30 -6.80 0.60
C GLU A 20 8.43 -7.97 0.11
N VAL A 21 7.17 -8.03 0.54
CA VAL A 21 6.31 -9.18 0.27
C VAL A 21 5.76 -9.16 -1.15
N ALA A 22 5.35 -7.99 -1.65
CA ALA A 22 4.68 -7.86 -2.94
C ALA A 22 5.61 -7.49 -4.10
N GLN A 23 6.84 -7.02 -3.84
CA GLN A 23 7.81 -6.58 -4.85
C GLN A 23 7.20 -5.67 -5.94
N PRO A 24 6.59 -4.52 -5.57
CA PRO A 24 6.03 -3.58 -6.54
C PRO A 24 7.10 -2.69 -7.17
N ASP A 25 6.79 -2.16 -8.35
CA ASP A 25 7.61 -1.13 -9.00
C ASP A 25 7.55 0.21 -8.23
N LYS A 26 6.41 0.51 -7.60
CA LYS A 26 6.21 1.75 -6.82
C LYS A 26 5.21 1.56 -5.67
N ILE A 27 5.38 2.31 -4.58
CA ILE A 27 4.35 2.49 -3.54
C ILE A 27 3.68 3.86 -3.71
N ASN A 28 2.36 3.91 -3.59
CA ASN A 28 1.62 5.16 -3.35
C ASN A 28 1.18 5.23 -1.88
N LEU A 29 1.44 6.38 -1.24
CA LEU A 29 0.97 6.72 0.09
C LEU A 29 -0.01 7.88 -0.01
N ALA A 30 -1.18 7.77 0.62
CA ALA A 30 -2.15 8.86 0.65
C ALA A 30 -3.00 8.82 1.91
N SER A 31 -3.17 9.98 2.53
CA SER A 31 -4.26 10.25 3.49
C SER A 31 -5.21 11.22 2.80
N LEU A 32 -6.35 10.73 2.32
CA LEU A 32 -7.42 11.56 1.75
C LEU A 32 -8.43 11.90 2.85
N GLY A 33 -9.65 11.36 2.76
CA GLY A 33 -10.71 11.60 3.75
C GLY A 33 -11.87 12.46 3.27
N ASN A 34 -11.97 12.73 1.95
CA ASN A 34 -13.06 13.54 1.39
C ASN A 34 -14.45 12.93 1.66
N MET A 35 -14.60 11.61 1.53
CA MET A 35 -15.87 10.92 1.75
C MET A 35 -16.02 10.36 3.18
N VAL A 36 -14.92 9.97 3.81
CA VAL A 36 -14.90 9.44 5.19
C VAL A 36 -13.88 10.27 6.00
N PRO A 37 -14.34 11.23 6.82
CA PRO A 37 -13.48 12.21 7.48
C PRO A 37 -12.84 11.65 8.77
N HIS A 38 -12.27 10.45 8.69
CA HIS A 38 -11.48 9.84 9.75
C HIS A 38 -10.07 9.57 9.21
N VAL A 39 -9.02 9.90 9.97
CA VAL A 39 -7.63 9.72 9.51
C VAL A 39 -7.37 8.26 9.21
N HIS A 40 -7.00 7.97 7.96
CA HIS A 40 -6.56 6.67 7.50
C HIS A 40 -5.54 6.86 6.39
N TRP A 41 -4.67 5.87 6.22
CA TRP A 41 -3.63 5.88 5.20
C TRP A 41 -3.83 4.72 4.22
N HIS A 42 -3.79 5.04 2.93
CA HIS A 42 -3.65 4.05 1.88
C HIS A 42 -2.16 3.77 1.67
N VAL A 43 -1.76 2.50 1.69
CA VAL A 43 -0.42 2.01 1.33
C VAL A 43 -0.60 1.04 0.17
N ILE A 44 -0.25 1.49 -1.04
CA ILE A 44 -0.70 0.81 -2.26
C ILE A 44 0.51 0.36 -3.11
N PRO A 45 0.73 -0.95 -3.27
CA PRO A 45 1.69 -1.47 -4.24
C PRO A 45 1.18 -1.26 -5.68
N ARG A 46 2.07 -0.75 -6.54
CA ARG A 46 1.80 -0.40 -7.95
C ARG A 46 2.81 -1.08 -8.86
N TRP A 47 2.37 -1.45 -10.06
CA TRP A 47 3.21 -2.04 -11.09
C TRP A 47 3.04 -1.27 -12.40
N THR A 48 4.09 -1.27 -13.21
CA THR A 48 4.11 -0.60 -14.51
C THR A 48 3.03 -1.14 -15.46
N ASP A 49 2.63 -2.39 -15.28
CA ASP A 49 1.58 -3.08 -16.02
C ASP A 49 0.18 -3.01 -15.37
N ASP A 50 0.01 -2.36 -14.21
CA ASP A 50 -1.31 -2.28 -13.56
C ASP A 50 -2.30 -1.46 -14.40
N PRO A 51 -3.63 -1.66 -14.26
CA PRO A 51 -4.63 -1.03 -15.12
C PRO A 51 -4.57 0.49 -15.24
N LYS A 52 -4.05 1.16 -14.20
CA LYS A 52 -4.13 2.62 -14.06
C LYS A 52 -2.78 3.30 -14.19
N PHE A 53 -1.67 2.57 -14.14
CA PHE A 53 -0.33 3.14 -14.26
C PHE A 53 -0.13 3.88 -15.60
N PRO A 54 0.49 5.08 -15.65
CA PRO A 54 1.18 5.78 -14.57
C PRO A 54 0.28 6.67 -13.69
N ASP A 55 -1.03 6.69 -13.93
CA ASP A 55 -1.96 7.52 -13.17
C ASP A 55 -2.25 6.94 -11.78
N SER A 56 -2.99 7.72 -10.98
CA SER A 56 -3.43 7.32 -9.65
C SER A 56 -4.41 6.13 -9.71
N ILE A 57 -4.56 5.41 -8.59
CA ILE A 57 -5.50 4.28 -8.53
C ILE A 57 -6.97 4.68 -8.61
N TRP A 58 -7.26 5.97 -8.42
CA TRP A 58 -8.60 6.55 -8.49
C TRP A 58 -8.93 7.08 -9.88
N SER A 59 -7.98 7.07 -10.81
CA SER A 59 -8.19 7.47 -12.21
C SER A 59 -8.89 6.36 -13.02
N ALA A 60 -9.39 6.72 -14.21
CA ALA A 60 -9.90 5.73 -15.16
C ALA A 60 -8.81 4.74 -15.58
N ALA A 61 -9.18 3.49 -15.85
CA ALA A 61 -8.24 2.49 -16.32
C ALA A 61 -7.75 2.83 -17.74
N ARG A 62 -6.45 2.62 -17.99
CA ARG A 62 -5.80 2.77 -19.31
C ARG A 62 -5.66 1.46 -20.06
N ARG A 63 -5.78 0.33 -19.36
CA ARG A 63 -5.63 -1.04 -19.90
C ARG A 63 -6.40 -2.05 -19.04
N GLU A 64 -6.58 -3.26 -19.57
CA GLU A 64 -7.19 -4.36 -18.84
C GLU A 64 -6.36 -4.81 -17.64
N SER A 65 -7.02 -5.45 -16.67
CA SER A 65 -6.36 -5.96 -15.48
C SER A 65 -5.69 -7.30 -15.74
N VAL A 66 -4.37 -7.32 -15.54
CA VAL A 66 -3.63 -8.56 -15.39
C VAL A 66 -3.80 -9.06 -13.96
N LEU A 67 -4.35 -10.27 -13.80
CA LEU A 67 -4.41 -10.90 -12.48
C LEU A 67 -2.98 -11.22 -12.02
N ARG A 68 -2.51 -10.48 -11.03
CA ARG A 68 -1.26 -10.79 -10.35
C ARG A 68 -1.54 -11.76 -9.21
N ALA A 69 -1.06 -13.00 -9.34
CA ALA A 69 -1.12 -13.95 -8.25
C ALA A 69 -0.29 -13.43 -7.08
N LEU A 70 -0.97 -13.13 -5.97
CA LEU A 70 -0.30 -12.87 -4.70
C LEU A 70 -0.11 -14.20 -3.95
N PRO A 71 0.89 -14.29 -3.06
CA PRO A 71 1.05 -15.46 -2.20
C PRO A 71 -0.26 -15.79 -1.47
N GLY A 72 -0.67 -17.06 -1.44
CA GLY A 72 -1.90 -17.47 -0.76
C GLY A 72 -1.90 -17.20 0.75
N ASP A 73 -0.70 -17.02 1.33
CA ASP A 73 -0.44 -16.69 2.73
C ASP A 73 -0.07 -15.21 2.94
N LEU A 74 -0.37 -14.33 1.96
CA LEU A 74 0.01 -12.91 1.97
C LEU A 74 -0.28 -12.22 3.30
N GLN A 75 -1.50 -12.42 3.83
CA GLN A 75 -1.91 -11.80 5.08
C GLN A 75 -1.05 -12.27 6.26
N ALA A 76 -0.76 -13.57 6.35
CA ALA A 76 0.08 -14.13 7.40
C ALA A 76 1.51 -13.62 7.29
N ARG A 77 2.06 -13.52 6.08
CA ARG A 77 3.40 -12.97 5.82
C ARG A 77 3.49 -11.50 6.24
N ILE A 78 2.52 -10.67 5.86
CA ILE A 78 2.48 -9.26 6.26
C ILE A 78 2.36 -9.14 7.78
N ALA A 79 1.45 -9.88 8.41
CA ALA A 79 1.26 -9.85 9.86
C ALA A 79 2.53 -10.25 10.62
N ALA A 80 3.17 -11.36 10.23
CA ALA A 80 4.41 -11.83 10.84
C ALA A 80 5.55 -10.80 10.71
N ARG A 81 5.65 -10.12 9.56
CA ARG A 81 6.68 -9.10 9.34
C ARG A 81 6.41 -7.78 10.05
N LEU A 82 5.15 -7.38 10.19
CA LEU A 82 4.80 -6.21 10.99
C LEU A 82 5.08 -6.43 12.48
N ALA A 83 4.82 -7.64 12.99
CA ALA A 83 5.09 -7.99 14.40
C ALA A 83 6.57 -7.90 14.80
N THR A 84 7.50 -7.95 13.84
CA THR A 84 8.94 -7.78 14.10
C THR A 84 9.47 -6.38 13.76
N THR A 85 8.66 -5.54 13.10
CA THR A 85 9.06 -4.20 12.64
C THR A 85 8.51 -3.09 13.55
N LEU A 86 7.37 -3.33 14.20
CA LEU A 86 6.66 -2.41 15.09
C LEU A 86 6.87 -2.79 16.56
#